data_AF-A8GQ39-F1
#
_entry.id   AF-A8GQ39-F1
#
_cell.length_a   1.000
_cell.length_b   1.000
_cell.length_c   1.000
_cell.angle_alpha   90.00
_cell.angle_beta   90.00
_cell.angle_gamma   90.00
#
_symmetry.space_group_name_H-M   'P 1'
#
loop_
_entity.id
_entity.type
_entity.pdbx_description
1 polymer ?
#
loop_
_entity_poly.entity_id
_entity_poly.type
_entity_poly.pdbx_seq_one_letter_code
_entity_poly.pdbx_strand_id
1 'polypeptide(L)' 'MTFIITSTAFKHNDRIPDKFTCKGQNVSPHLEWNNAPSNTKSFALIMDDPDAPVDIAPPHGIWNHWTIYY' A
#
# COMPACT_ATOMS: atom_id res chain seq x y z
N MET A 1 -10.08 -19.35 -6.23
CA MET A 1 -8.71 -18.79 -6.37
C MET A 1 -8.55 -17.69 -5.34
N THR A 2 -7.34 -17.48 -4.82
CA THR A 2 -7.06 -16.43 -3.83
C THR A 2 -6.99 -15.07 -4.52
N PHE A 3 -7.65 -14.06 -3.96
CA PHE A 3 -7.52 -12.66 -4.37
C PHE A 3 -6.15 -12.13 -3.95
N ILE A 4 -5.39 -11.56 -4.88
CA ILE A 4 -3.98 -11.19 -4.67
C ILE A 4 -3.74 -9.78 -5.19
N ILE A 5 -2.90 -9.02 -4.49
CA ILE A 5 -2.30 -7.77 -4.96
C ILE A 5 -0.79 -7.96 -5.14
N THR A 6 -0.25 -7.45 -6.24
CA THR A 6 1.19 -7.51 -6.54
C THR A 6 1.71 -6.19 -7.10
N SER A 7 3.04 -6.05 -7.16
CA SER A 7 3.72 -4.93 -7.79
C SER A 7 4.83 -5.42 -8.70
N THR A 8 5.06 -4.74 -9.82
CA THR A 8 6.26 -4.92 -10.63
C THR A 8 7.46 -4.16 -10.07
N ALA A 9 7.25 -3.30 -9.07
CA ALA A 9 8.29 -2.49 -8.44
C ALA A 9 9.04 -3.20 -7.31
N PHE A 10 8.39 -4.09 -6.56
CA PHE A 10 8.96 -4.84 -5.44
C PHE A 10 8.12 -6.09 -5.15
N LYS A 11 8.73 -7.09 -4.51
CA LYS A 11 8.03 -8.29 -4.03
C LYS A 11 7.54 -8.09 -2.59
N HIS A 12 6.63 -8.96 -2.15
CA HIS A 12 6.18 -8.96 -0.75
C HIS A 12 7.37 -9.07 0.22
N ASN A 13 7.44 -8.16 1.20
CA ASN A 13 8.51 -7.99 2.19
C ASN A 13 9.88 -7.55 1.65
N ASP A 14 10.01 -7.30 0.34
CA ASP A 14 11.23 -6.69 -0.20
C ASP A 14 11.21 -5.17 0.01
N ARG A 15 12.40 -4.57 -0.03
CA ARG A 15 12.56 -3.12 0.08
C ARG A 15 11.85 -2.39 -1.07
N ILE A 16 11.05 -1.39 -0.73
CA ILE A 16 10.47 -0.45 -1.70
C ILE A 16 11.58 0.44 -2.31
N PRO A 17 11.69 0.54 -3.65
CA PRO A 17 12.71 1.38 -4.30
C PRO A 17 12.58 2.86 -3.94
N ASP A 18 13.73 3.56 -3.85
CA ASP A 18 13.78 4.97 -3.41
C ASP A 18 12.92 5.92 -4.27
N LYS A 19 12.65 5.57 -5.53
CA LYS A 19 11.72 6.29 -6.41
C LYS A 19 10.35 6.56 -5.73
N PHE A 20 9.85 5.61 -4.96
CA PHE A 20 8.51 5.66 -4.35
C PHE A 20 8.53 6.14 -2.88
N THR A 21 9.67 6.63 -2.40
CA THR A 21 9.82 7.11 -1.02
C THR A 21 10.13 8.61 -1.01
N CYS A 22 10.25 9.19 0.18
CA CYS A 22 10.69 10.58 0.37
C CYS A 22 12.12 10.87 -0.14
N LYS A 23 12.91 9.83 -0.43
CA LYS A 23 14.26 9.97 -1.01
C LYS A 23 14.25 10.09 -2.54
N GLY A 24 13.10 9.90 -3.17
CA GLY A 24 12.94 9.95 -4.63
C GLY A 24 11.80 10.87 -5.04
N GLN A 25 10.98 10.39 -5.98
CA GLN A 25 9.91 11.19 -6.58
C GLN A 25 8.64 11.21 -5.73
N ASN A 26 8.56 10.36 -4.70
CA ASN A 26 7.38 10.20 -3.84
C ASN A 26 6.09 9.95 -4.65
N VAL A 27 6.21 9.20 -5.75
CA VAL A 27 5.08 8.74 -6.56
C VAL A 27 4.60 7.38 -6.06
N SER A 28 3.34 7.03 -6.31
CA SER A 28 2.80 5.74 -5.91
C SER A 28 3.43 4.58 -6.71
N PRO A 29 3.65 3.41 -6.09
CA PRO A 29 4.13 2.24 -6.81
C PRO A 29 3.04 1.63 -7.70
N HIS A 30 3.46 0.86 -8.70
CA HIS A 30 2.55 0.01 -9.46
C HIS A 30 1.86 -0.97 -8.52
N LEU A 31 0.55 -1.16 -8.66
CA LEU A 31 -0.22 -2.18 -7.96
C LEU A 31 -1.18 -2.84 -8.94
N GLU A 32 -1.25 -4.17 -8.90
CA GLU A 32 -2.10 -4.97 -9.76
C GLU A 32 -2.86 -6.00 -8.93
N TRP A 33 -4.17 -6.06 -9.17
CA TRP A 33 -5.10 -6.97 -8.52
C TRP A 33 -5.38 -8.17 -9.42
N ASN A 34 -5.31 -9.36 -8.87
CA ASN A 34 -5.59 -10.61 -9.57
C ASN A 34 -6.62 -11.43 -8.80
N ASN A 35 -7.45 -12.18 -9.54
CA ASN A 35 -8.44 -13.11 -8.99
C ASN A 35 -9.49 -12.46 -8.06
N ALA A 36 -9.99 -11.27 -8.42
CA ALA A 36 -11.10 -10.66 -7.67
C ALA A 36 -12.31 -11.61 -7.62
N PRO A 37 -13.00 -11.75 -6.46
CA PRO A 37 -14.19 -12.58 -6.35
C PRO A 37 -15.27 -12.20 -7.37
N SER A 38 -16.07 -13.17 -7.79
CA SER A 38 -17.25 -12.88 -8.61
C SER A 38 -18.17 -11.89 -7.87
N ASN A 39 -18.71 -10.92 -8.60
CA ASN A 39 -19.57 -9.85 -8.09
C ASN A 39 -18.89 -8.71 -7.32
N THR A 40 -17.55 -8.63 -7.29
CA THR A 40 -16.86 -7.43 -6.79
C THR A 40 -17.37 -6.18 -7.52
N LYS A 41 -17.79 -5.17 -6.76
CA LYS A 41 -18.36 -3.92 -7.29
C LYS A 41 -17.37 -2.77 -7.31
N SER A 42 -16.50 -2.69 -6.31
CA SER A 42 -15.42 -1.73 -6.22
C SER A 42 -14.27 -2.32 -5.40
N PHE A 43 -13.15 -1.60 -5.41
CA PHE A 43 -11.98 -1.90 -4.58
C PHE A 43 -11.68 -0.69 -3.69
N ALA A 44 -11.08 -0.97 -2.54
CA ALA A 44 -10.45 0.02 -1.71
C ALA A 44 -8.98 -0.37 -1.48
N LEU A 45 -8.12 0.62 -1.32
CA LEU A 45 -6.71 0.46 -1.00
C LEU A 45 -6.41 1.23 0.29
N ILE A 46 -5.77 0.55 1.23
CA ILE A 46 -5.21 1.12 2.45
C ILE A 46 -3.73 0.74 2.47
N MET A 47 -2.86 1.74 2.64
CA MET A 47 -1.43 1.55 2.84
C MET A 47 -1.05 2.19 4.18
N ASP A 48 -0.81 1.34 5.17
CA ASP A 48 -0.50 1.73 6.53
C ASP A 48 0.94 1.38 6.90
N ASP A 49 1.57 2.24 7.68
CA ASP A 49 2.83 2.01 8.37
C ASP A 49 2.54 1.85 9.87
N PRO A 50 2.53 0.62 10.41
CA PRO A 50 2.38 0.36 11.84
C PRO A 50 3.68 0.54 12.63
N ASP A 51 4.81 0.77 11.95
CA ASP A 51 6.12 1.00 12.56
C ASP A 51 6.42 2.50 12.74
N ALA A 52 5.47 3.36 12.37
CA ALA A 52 5.60 4.80 12.52
C ALA A 52 5.86 5.19 14.00
N PRO A 53 6.88 6.01 14.28
CA PRO A 53 7.20 6.39 15.65
C PRO A 53 6.01 7.04 16.37
N VAL A 54 5.69 6.58 17.58
CA VAL A 54 4.48 6.99 18.33
C VAL A 54 4.46 8.47 18.72
N ASP A 55 5.61 9.13 18.74
CA ASP A 55 5.77 10.56 19.00
C ASP A 55 5.35 11.43 17.81
N ILE A 56 5.33 10.86 16.60
CA ILE A 56 4.87 11.53 15.39
C ILE A 56 3.56 10.94 14.84
N ALA A 57 3.25 9.67 15.16
CA ALA A 57 2.07 8.98 14.66
C ALA A 57 0.76 9.40 15.39
N PRO A 58 -0.42 9.18 14.77
CA PRO A 58 -1.70 9.31 15.46
C PRO A 58 -1.75 8.47 16.75
N PRO A 59 -2.68 8.74 17.68
CA PRO A 59 -2.76 8.07 19.00
C PRO A 59 -2.80 6.53 18.96
N HIS A 60 -3.11 5.95 17.81
CA HIS A 60 -3.17 4.50 17.59
C HIS A 60 -1.86 3.88 17.07
N GLY A 61 -0.81 4.67 16.82
CA GLY A 61 0.51 4.19 16.38
C GLY A 61 0.57 3.71 14.93
N ILE A 62 -0.44 4.03 14.11
CA ILE A 62 -0.50 3.64 12.69
C ILE A 62 -0.56 4.90 11.84
N TRP A 63 0.37 5.02 10.89
CA TRP A 63 0.38 6.10 9.92
C TRP A 63 -0.21 5.65 8.59
N ASN A 64 -1.31 6.28 8.16
CA ASN A 64 -1.89 6.02 6.85
C ASN A 64 -1.15 6.81 5.77
N HIS A 65 -0.43 6.11 4.88
CA HIS A 65 0.25 6.70 3.72
C HIS A 65 -0.71 6.96 2.56
N TRP A 66 -1.69 6.07 2.36
CA TRP A 66 -2.60 6.15 1.22
C TRP A 66 -3.93 5.47 1.52
N THR A 67 -5.01 6.18 1.23
CA THR A 67 -6.37 5.63 1.20
C THR A 67 -7.03 6.01 -0.13
N ILE A 68 -7.53 5.02 -0.87
CA ILE A 68 -8.36 5.23 -2.07
C ILE A 68 -9.57 4.31 -2.00
N TYR A 69 -10.73 4.85 -2.33
CA TYR A 69 -11.94 4.09 -2.58
C TYR A 69 -12.81 4.84 -3.59
N TYR A 70 -13.72 4.11 -4.24
CA TYR A 70 -14.81 4.64 -5.05
C TYR A 70 -16.11 3.91 -4.70
#